data_AF-A0ABD3QR95-F1
#
_entry.id   AF-A0ABD3QR95-F1
#
_cell.length_a   1.000
_cell.length_b   1.000
_cell.length_c   1.000
_cell.angle_alpha   90.00
_cell.angle_beta   90.00
_cell.angle_gamma   90.00
#
_symmetry.space_group_name_H-M   'P 1'
#
loop_
_entity.id
_entity.type
_entity.pdbx_description
1 polymer ?
#
loop_
_entity_poly.entity_id
_entity_poly.type
_entity_poly.pdbx_seq_one_letter_code
_entity_poly.pdbx_strand_id
1 'polypeptide(L)'
;MAFALATAHNIISSCCGPEGNIFNKLFKKDNNEDQADPAPTPSAATAATATTAPSTANKIIKEFSDKDAKYEDIPWSKLPMSARKAAKAIGFDQATWDNKEWLPVDSKHWDELTPEELAACETLGWSKDSWDTKYDGVYWKDLPDVVKRACEKMGWDQTKWDEDWDVECWDKDWEEFSDDEKRALHVLGYYVHTW
;
A
#
# COMPACT_ATOMS: atom_id res chain seq x y z
N MET A 1 -47.09 -9.67 -27.74
CA MET A 1 -46.54 -9.49 -29.11
C MET A 1 -45.95 -8.09 -29.19
N ALA A 2 -44.76 -7.98 -29.79
CA ALA A 2 -44.00 -6.76 -30.18
C ALA A 2 -43.53 -5.87 -29.01
N PHE A 3 -42.24 -5.67 -28.67
CA PHE A 3 -40.97 -5.43 -29.40
C PHE A 3 -40.97 -4.24 -30.36
N ALA A 4 -40.24 -3.17 -29.97
CA ALA A 4 -39.25 -2.38 -30.76
C ALA A 4 -39.01 -1.03 -30.03
N LEU A 5 -37.83 -0.70 -29.49
CA LEU A 5 -36.55 -0.27 -30.13
C LEU A 5 -36.65 1.03 -30.96
N ALA A 6 -35.99 2.09 -30.47
CA ALA A 6 -34.94 2.88 -31.15
C ALA A 6 -34.70 4.20 -30.38
N THR A 7 -33.54 4.47 -29.77
CA THR A 7 -32.22 4.87 -30.33
C THR A 7 -32.03 6.38 -30.42
N ALA A 8 -31.12 6.86 -29.54
CA ALA A 8 -30.14 7.95 -29.60
C ALA A 8 -30.34 9.17 -30.51
N HIS A 9 -30.00 10.36 -30.00
CA HIS A 9 -29.03 11.26 -30.63
C HIS A 9 -28.24 12.00 -29.55
N ASN A 10 -26.92 11.73 -29.55
CA ASN A 10 -25.89 12.37 -28.75
C ASN A 10 -24.98 13.08 -29.77
N ILE A 11 -24.81 14.39 -29.68
CA ILE A 11 -23.92 15.21 -30.53
C ILE A 11 -23.14 16.12 -29.55
N ILE A 12 -21.96 15.70 -29.13
CA ILE A 12 -20.63 16.09 -29.65
C ILE A 12 -20.33 17.60 -29.51
N SER A 13 -19.45 17.91 -28.55
CA SER A 13 -18.45 18.97 -28.60
C SER A 13 -17.30 18.47 -27.72
N SER A 14 -16.30 17.75 -28.24
CA SER A 14 -15.19 18.16 -29.11
C SER A 14 -14.39 19.36 -28.59
N CYS A 15 -13.57 19.12 -27.56
CA CYS A 15 -12.29 19.79 -27.37
C CYS A 15 -11.21 18.71 -27.26
N CYS A 16 -10.70 18.28 -28.41
CA CYS A 16 -9.50 17.45 -28.52
C CYS A 16 -8.27 18.38 -28.43
N GLY A 17 -7.40 18.13 -27.45
CA GLY A 17 -6.04 18.65 -27.38
C GLY A 17 -5.05 17.48 -27.52
N PRO A 18 -3.96 17.60 -28.30
CA PRO A 18 -3.18 16.45 -28.76
C PRO A 18 -1.81 16.37 -28.07
N GLU A 19 -1.63 15.44 -27.14
CA GLU A 19 -0.31 15.04 -26.62
C GLU A 19 -0.45 13.55 -26.29
N GLY A 20 -0.11 12.60 -27.16
CA GLY A 20 1.22 12.44 -27.72
C GLY A 20 2.05 11.65 -26.71
N ASN A 21 1.98 10.32 -26.76
CA ASN A 21 2.89 9.44 -26.03
C ASN A 21 4.36 9.82 -26.36
N ILE A 22 5.05 10.48 -25.43
CA ILE A 22 6.49 10.83 -25.54
C ILE A 22 7.40 9.69 -25.04
N PHE A 23 6.85 8.55 -24.62
CA PHE A 23 7.60 7.37 -24.15
C PHE A 23 8.37 6.60 -25.24
N ASN A 24 8.84 7.26 -26.30
CA ASN A 24 9.75 6.65 -27.27
C ASN A 24 10.99 7.49 -27.62
N LYS A 25 11.42 8.40 -26.74
CA LYS A 25 12.63 9.24 -26.98
C LYS A 25 13.66 9.33 -25.86
N LEU A 26 13.60 8.50 -24.82
CA LEU A 26 14.61 8.56 -23.74
C LEU A 26 15.49 7.32 -23.58
N PHE A 27 15.58 6.46 -24.61
CA PHE A 27 16.58 5.39 -24.68
C PHE A 27 17.54 5.60 -25.86
N LYS A 28 18.38 6.63 -25.74
CA LYS A 28 19.71 6.62 -26.36
C LYS A 28 20.74 7.02 -25.31
N LYS A 29 21.35 5.96 -24.79
CA LYS A 29 22.64 5.87 -24.14
C LYS A 29 23.71 6.55 -25.00
N ASP A 30 24.43 7.52 -24.44
CA ASP A 30 25.81 7.81 -24.82
C ASP A 30 26.59 8.18 -23.55
N ASN A 31 27.56 7.31 -23.25
CA ASN A 31 28.63 7.52 -22.30
C ASN A 31 29.56 8.61 -22.82
N ASN A 32 29.99 9.57 -21.99
CA ASN A 32 31.40 9.96 -21.98
C ASN A 32 31.80 10.70 -20.69
N GLU A 33 33.00 10.39 -20.24
CA GLU A 33 33.73 10.83 -19.05
C GLU A 33 34.30 12.25 -19.21
N ASP A 34 34.45 13.01 -18.11
CA ASP A 34 35.76 13.49 -17.60
C ASP A 34 35.66 14.50 -16.43
N GLN A 35 36.36 14.16 -15.33
CA GLN A 35 37.26 14.95 -14.43
C GLN A 35 36.97 16.43 -14.05
N ALA A 36 37.27 16.99 -12.86
CA ALA A 36 38.13 16.62 -11.72
C ALA A 36 37.84 17.50 -10.45
N ASP A 37 38.25 16.93 -9.30
CA ASP A 37 38.49 17.40 -7.89
C ASP A 37 39.20 18.78 -7.69
N PRO A 38 39.42 19.34 -6.44
CA PRO A 38 39.51 18.68 -5.11
C PRO A 38 38.95 19.40 -3.85
N ALA A 39 38.97 18.64 -2.75
CA ALA A 39 38.69 18.98 -1.34
C ALA A 39 39.66 19.98 -0.67
N PRO A 40 39.39 20.38 0.60
CA PRO A 40 40.16 19.74 1.69
C PRO A 40 39.36 19.43 2.99
N THR A 41 39.78 18.38 3.71
CA THR A 41 39.51 18.04 5.13
C THR A 41 40.71 18.52 6.01
N PRO A 42 40.88 18.26 7.33
CA PRO A 42 40.14 17.42 8.31
C PRO A 42 40.01 17.99 9.76
N SER A 43 39.42 17.21 10.70
CA SER A 43 39.74 17.09 12.16
C SER A 43 38.47 16.99 13.04
N ALA A 44 38.32 16.19 14.10
CA ALA A 44 38.88 14.93 14.58
C ALA A 44 37.99 14.46 15.77
N ALA A 45 37.81 13.13 15.87
CA ALA A 45 37.55 12.28 17.05
C ALA A 45 36.57 12.68 18.17
N THR A 46 35.67 11.75 18.53
CA THR A 46 35.72 11.00 19.82
C THR A 46 34.87 9.73 19.74
N ALA A 47 35.47 8.58 20.07
CA ALA A 47 34.81 7.30 20.24
C ALA A 47 34.26 7.13 21.65
N ALA A 48 33.09 6.50 21.79
CA ALA A 48 32.66 5.86 23.04
C ALA A 48 31.74 4.67 22.72
N THR A 49 32.32 3.47 22.72
CA THR A 49 31.62 2.21 22.96
C THR A 49 31.28 2.08 24.44
N ALA A 50 30.03 1.76 24.77
CA ALA A 50 29.70 0.88 25.90
C ALA A 50 28.19 0.56 25.97
N THR A 51 27.92 -0.75 25.92
CA THR A 51 26.95 -1.44 26.79
C THR A 51 25.48 -1.50 26.36
N THR A 52 25.18 -2.65 25.74
CA THR A 52 23.97 -3.45 25.90
C THR A 52 23.42 -3.51 27.34
N ALA A 53 22.12 -3.20 27.51
CA ALA A 53 21.09 -3.95 28.27
C ALA A 53 19.88 -3.02 28.58
N PRO A 54 18.74 -3.54 29.04
CA PRO A 54 17.83 -4.46 28.37
C PRO A 54 16.43 -3.83 28.19
N SER A 55 15.66 -4.36 27.23
CA SER A 55 14.20 -4.54 27.26
C SER A 55 13.35 -3.53 28.05
N THR A 56 12.89 -2.48 27.37
CA THR A 56 11.60 -1.86 27.71
C THR A 56 10.52 -2.50 26.84
N ALA A 57 10.12 -3.70 27.22
CA ALA A 57 8.76 -4.13 26.95
C ALA A 57 7.82 -3.08 27.56
N ASN A 58 6.80 -2.70 26.78
CA ASN A 58 5.60 -1.99 27.24
C ASN A 58 5.62 -0.44 27.14
N LYS A 59 5.62 0.08 25.91
CA LYS A 59 4.89 1.31 25.59
C LYS A 59 4.07 1.09 24.32
N ILE A 60 2.82 0.69 24.52
CA ILE A 60 1.75 0.63 23.51
C ILE A 60 1.65 2.01 22.84
N ILE A 61 2.27 2.15 21.67
CA ILE A 61 1.86 3.10 20.65
C ILE A 61 1.84 2.30 19.34
N LYS A 62 0.88 1.38 19.22
CA LYS A 62 0.51 0.89 17.89
C LYS A 62 -0.14 2.09 17.19
N GLU A 63 0.63 2.84 16.39
CA GLU A 63 0.17 4.05 15.67
C GLU A 63 -1.10 3.81 14.83
N PHE A 64 -1.30 2.54 14.43
CA PHE A 64 -2.47 2.04 13.73
C PHE A 64 -3.18 0.98 14.60
N SER A 65 -4.50 0.84 14.57
CA SER A 65 -5.16 -0.28 15.23
C SER A 65 -4.95 -1.59 14.45
N ASP A 66 -5.21 -2.75 15.07
CA ASP A 66 -5.09 -4.04 14.36
C ASP A 66 -6.06 -4.12 13.18
N LYS A 67 -7.25 -3.50 13.32
CA LYS A 67 -8.22 -3.38 12.23
C LYS A 67 -7.70 -2.48 11.11
N ASP A 68 -7.02 -1.38 11.43
CA ASP A 68 -6.46 -0.49 10.41
C ASP A 68 -5.39 -1.20 9.57
N ALA A 69 -4.64 -2.12 10.17
CA ALA A 69 -3.65 -2.97 9.50
C ALA A 69 -4.23 -4.31 9.02
N LYS A 70 -5.57 -4.44 8.96
CA LYS A 70 -6.31 -5.58 8.39
C LYS A 70 -6.00 -6.90 9.09
N TYR A 71 -5.46 -6.82 10.30
CA TYR A 71 -4.92 -7.92 11.09
C TYR A 71 -3.81 -8.72 10.40
N GLU A 72 -3.20 -8.19 9.34
CA GLU A 72 -2.18 -8.92 8.57
C GLU A 72 -0.92 -9.22 9.41
N ASP A 73 -0.61 -8.40 10.41
CA ASP A 73 0.49 -8.63 11.35
C ASP A 73 0.12 -9.57 12.52
N ILE A 74 -1.13 -10.04 12.59
CA ILE A 74 -1.66 -10.78 13.73
C ILE A 74 -1.80 -12.27 13.40
N PRO A 75 -1.17 -13.18 14.17
CA PRO A 75 -1.36 -14.61 13.97
C PRO A 75 -2.79 -15.02 14.32
N TRP A 76 -3.30 -16.05 13.66
CA TRP A 76 -4.66 -16.53 13.77
C TRP A 76 -5.11 -16.76 15.21
N SER A 77 -4.22 -17.30 16.05
CA SER A 77 -4.48 -17.59 17.46
C SER A 77 -4.83 -16.34 18.27
N LYS A 78 -4.30 -15.18 17.87
CA LYS A 78 -4.49 -13.88 18.53
C LYS A 78 -5.59 -13.03 17.90
N LEU A 79 -6.17 -13.45 16.77
CA LEU A 79 -7.29 -12.74 16.17
C LEU A 79 -8.50 -12.68 17.11
N PRO A 80 -9.18 -11.54 17.23
CA PRO A 80 -10.45 -11.46 17.92
C PRO A 80 -11.49 -12.36 17.22
N MET A 81 -12.47 -12.82 18.00
CA MET A 81 -13.47 -13.79 17.50
C MET A 81 -14.25 -13.28 16.28
N SER A 82 -14.48 -11.97 16.16
CA SER A 82 -15.13 -11.34 15.00
C SER A 82 -14.24 -11.44 13.76
N ALA A 83 -12.98 -11.01 13.84
CA ALA A 83 -12.02 -11.08 12.73
C ALA A 83 -11.80 -12.52 12.27
N ARG A 84 -11.67 -13.47 13.21
CA ARG A 84 -11.50 -14.89 12.87
C ARG A 84 -12.71 -15.48 12.15
N LYS A 85 -13.93 -15.08 12.53
CA LYS A 85 -15.15 -15.50 11.82
C LYS A 85 -15.22 -14.88 10.43
N ALA A 86 -14.84 -13.62 10.29
CA ALA A 86 -14.78 -12.93 9.01
C ALA A 86 -13.75 -13.58 8.08
N ALA A 87 -12.53 -13.82 8.55
CA ALA A 87 -11.49 -14.53 7.81
C ALA A 87 -11.98 -15.91 7.31
N LYS A 88 -12.68 -16.67 8.15
CA LYS A 88 -13.33 -17.94 7.72
C LYS A 88 -14.38 -17.76 6.63
N ALA A 89 -15.17 -16.68 6.67
CA ALA A 89 -16.22 -16.42 5.70
C ALA A 89 -15.66 -16.15 4.30
N ILE A 90 -14.46 -15.57 4.20
CA ILE A 90 -13.74 -15.34 2.94
C ILE A 90 -12.78 -16.49 2.57
N GLY A 91 -12.81 -17.61 3.31
CA GLY A 91 -12.10 -18.83 2.96
C GLY A 91 -10.76 -19.07 3.68
N PHE A 92 -10.33 -18.18 4.57
CA PHE A 92 -9.13 -18.43 5.38
C PHE A 92 -9.38 -19.44 6.50
N ASP A 93 -8.40 -20.27 6.75
CA ASP A 93 -8.27 -21.06 7.96
C ASP A 93 -6.98 -20.68 8.70
N GLN A 94 -6.66 -21.40 9.77
CA GLN A 94 -5.47 -21.09 10.55
C GLN A 94 -4.17 -21.25 9.74
N ALA A 95 -4.07 -22.33 8.96
CA ALA A 95 -2.86 -22.61 8.21
C ALA A 95 -2.70 -21.58 7.08
N THR A 96 -3.77 -21.34 6.32
CA THR A 96 -3.71 -20.39 5.20
C THR A 96 -3.47 -18.95 5.66
N TRP A 97 -4.04 -18.55 6.81
CA TRP A 97 -3.80 -17.24 7.41
C TRP A 97 -2.37 -17.06 7.93
N ASP A 98 -1.88 -18.01 8.73
CA ASP A 98 -0.56 -17.90 9.37
C ASP A 98 0.57 -18.03 8.34
N ASN A 99 0.35 -18.78 7.25
CA ASN A 99 1.29 -18.93 6.14
C ASN A 99 1.19 -17.81 5.07
N LYS A 100 0.24 -16.88 5.20
CA LYS A 100 -0.03 -15.85 4.19
C LYS A 100 -0.28 -16.46 2.80
N GLU A 101 -1.10 -17.50 2.73
CA GLU A 101 -1.41 -18.15 1.46
C GLU A 101 -2.36 -17.29 0.62
N TRP A 102 -2.10 -17.28 -0.69
CA TRP A 102 -2.98 -16.65 -1.68
C TRP A 102 -4.22 -17.51 -1.92
N LEU A 103 -5.40 -16.94 -1.72
CA LEU A 103 -6.68 -17.61 -1.89
C LEU A 103 -7.46 -17.07 -3.12
N PRO A 104 -8.50 -17.78 -3.59
CA PRO A 104 -9.32 -17.31 -4.70
C PRO A 104 -9.99 -15.96 -4.45
N VAL A 105 -10.24 -15.58 -3.18
CA VAL A 105 -10.83 -14.29 -2.83
C VAL A 105 -9.88 -13.14 -3.18
N ASP A 106 -8.57 -13.33 -3.05
CA ASP A 106 -7.55 -12.30 -3.32
C ASP A 106 -7.45 -11.95 -4.81
N SER A 107 -7.99 -12.81 -5.67
CA SER A 107 -8.07 -12.58 -7.12
C SER A 107 -9.37 -11.89 -7.57
N LYS A 108 -10.28 -11.59 -6.64
CA LYS A 108 -11.55 -10.91 -6.94
C LYS A 108 -11.40 -9.40 -6.77
N HIS A 109 -12.06 -8.64 -7.63
CA HIS A 109 -12.31 -7.23 -7.37
C HIS A 109 -13.34 -7.04 -6.27
N TRP A 110 -13.33 -5.87 -5.61
CA TRP A 110 -14.28 -5.58 -4.54
C TRP A 110 -15.75 -5.76 -4.98
N ASP A 111 -16.08 -5.34 -6.20
CA ASP A 111 -17.43 -5.42 -6.76
C ASP A 111 -17.84 -6.87 -7.17
N GLU A 112 -16.91 -7.82 -7.17
CA GLU A 112 -17.15 -9.24 -7.43
C GLU A 112 -17.36 -10.05 -6.15
N LEU A 113 -17.10 -9.45 -4.98
CA LEU A 113 -17.32 -10.08 -3.69
C LEU A 113 -18.82 -10.26 -3.42
N THR A 114 -19.18 -11.42 -2.89
CA THR A 114 -20.54 -11.67 -2.41
C THR A 114 -20.85 -10.77 -1.21
N PRO A 115 -22.13 -10.53 -0.88
CA PRO A 115 -22.48 -9.74 0.30
C PRO A 115 -21.89 -10.27 1.62
N GLU A 116 -21.72 -11.59 1.73
CA GLU A 116 -21.08 -12.22 2.90
C GLU A 116 -19.58 -11.96 2.94
N GLU A 117 -18.89 -12.03 1.79
CA GLU A 117 -17.47 -11.71 1.67
C GLU A 117 -17.22 -10.22 1.94
N LEU A 118 -18.05 -9.31 1.41
CA LEU A 118 -17.96 -7.88 1.67
C LEU A 118 -18.06 -7.56 3.16
N ALA A 119 -19.08 -8.07 3.85
CA ALA A 119 -19.25 -7.85 5.28
C ALA A 119 -18.07 -8.40 6.11
N ALA A 120 -17.48 -9.51 5.66
CA ALA A 120 -16.29 -10.07 6.26
C ALA A 120 -15.04 -9.19 6.03
N CYS A 121 -14.80 -8.73 4.80
CA CYS A 121 -13.73 -7.80 4.46
C CYS A 121 -13.83 -6.50 5.28
N GLU A 122 -15.02 -5.90 5.38
CA GLU A 122 -15.28 -4.71 6.22
C GLU A 122 -15.03 -4.97 7.72
N THR A 123 -15.33 -6.18 8.19
CA THR A 123 -15.06 -6.61 9.57
C THR A 123 -13.56 -6.69 9.83
N LEU A 124 -12.78 -7.17 8.86
CA LEU A 124 -11.33 -7.22 8.90
C LEU A 124 -10.68 -5.84 8.77
N GLY A 125 -11.39 -4.86 8.19
CA GLY A 125 -10.93 -3.49 8.03
C GLY A 125 -10.58 -3.09 6.60
N TRP A 126 -10.89 -3.96 5.64
CA TRP A 126 -10.78 -3.63 4.22
C TRP A 126 -11.89 -2.67 3.78
N SER A 127 -11.53 -1.80 2.85
CA SER A 127 -12.43 -1.00 2.04
C SER A 127 -12.11 -1.20 0.56
N LYS A 128 -13.05 -0.82 -0.32
CA LYS A 128 -12.85 -0.84 -1.78
C LYS A 128 -11.54 -0.19 -2.21
N ASP A 129 -11.26 1.01 -1.71
CA ASP A 129 -10.05 1.76 -2.06
C ASP A 129 -8.77 1.03 -1.61
N SER A 130 -8.75 0.45 -0.40
CA SER A 130 -7.59 -0.32 0.06
C SER A 130 -7.42 -1.66 -0.66
N TRP A 131 -8.51 -2.27 -1.11
CA TRP A 131 -8.54 -3.60 -1.72
C TRP A 131 -8.10 -3.56 -3.18
N ASP A 132 -8.80 -2.77 -4.00
CA ASP A 132 -8.58 -2.75 -5.44
C ASP A 132 -7.33 -1.94 -5.81
N THR A 133 -7.23 -0.71 -5.29
CA THR A 133 -6.27 0.29 -5.79
C THR A 133 -5.22 0.73 -4.77
N LYS A 134 -5.31 0.30 -3.51
CA LYS A 134 -4.43 0.75 -2.41
C LYS A 134 -4.45 2.28 -2.28
N TYR A 135 -5.64 2.84 -2.45
CA TYR A 135 -5.91 4.28 -2.52
C TYR A 135 -5.35 5.01 -3.74
N ASP A 136 -4.78 4.31 -4.72
CA ASP A 136 -4.42 4.93 -5.99
C ASP A 136 -5.65 5.59 -6.64
N GLY A 137 -5.44 6.78 -7.20
CA GLY A 137 -6.49 7.67 -7.72
C GLY A 137 -7.28 8.46 -6.67
N VAL A 138 -6.99 8.33 -5.37
CA VAL A 138 -7.59 9.14 -4.31
C VAL A 138 -6.66 10.31 -3.96
N TYR A 139 -7.15 11.54 -4.06
CA TYR A 139 -6.34 12.71 -3.67
C TYR A 139 -5.96 12.68 -2.19
N TRP A 140 -4.77 13.17 -1.86
CA TRP A 140 -4.24 13.22 -0.50
C TRP A 140 -5.25 13.81 0.48
N LYS A 141 -5.88 14.93 0.13
CA LYS A 141 -6.87 15.60 0.99
C LYS A 141 -8.03 14.69 1.40
N ASP A 142 -8.42 13.77 0.53
CA ASP A 142 -9.57 12.87 0.67
C ASP A 142 -9.17 11.53 1.32
N LEU A 143 -7.87 11.27 1.50
CA LEU A 143 -7.39 10.09 2.23
C LEU A 143 -7.82 10.15 3.71
N PRO A 144 -8.20 8.99 4.30
CA PRO A 144 -8.37 8.87 5.73
C PRO A 144 -7.10 9.27 6.49
N ASP A 145 -7.23 9.93 7.64
CA ASP A 145 -6.08 10.38 8.44
C ASP A 145 -5.16 9.23 8.89
N VAL A 146 -5.70 8.02 9.02
CA VAL A 146 -4.90 6.82 9.32
C VAL A 146 -4.02 6.42 8.14
N VAL A 147 -4.51 6.59 6.91
CA VAL A 147 -3.77 6.29 5.67
C VAL A 147 -2.71 7.35 5.44
N LYS A 148 -3.04 8.65 5.58
CA LYS A 148 -2.05 9.73 5.50
C LYS A 148 -0.84 9.49 6.39
N ARG A 149 -1.06 9.12 7.65
CA ARG A 149 0.04 8.80 8.60
C ARG A 149 0.85 7.57 8.16
N ALA A 150 0.21 6.57 7.54
CA ALA A 150 0.92 5.45 6.95
C ALA A 150 1.76 5.88 5.74
N CYS A 151 1.21 6.72 4.87
CA CYS A 151 1.93 7.31 3.74
C CYS A 151 3.16 8.11 4.21
N GLU A 152 2.98 9.00 5.19
CA GLU A 152 4.06 9.78 5.80
C GLU A 152 5.18 8.91 6.37
N LYS A 153 4.83 7.79 7.01
CA LYS A 153 5.80 6.82 7.54
C LYS A 153 6.62 6.15 6.45
N MET A 154 6.04 5.96 5.27
CA MET A 154 6.71 5.38 4.10
C MET A 154 7.41 6.45 3.23
N GLY A 155 7.36 7.73 3.63
CA GLY A 155 8.06 8.83 2.97
C GLY A 155 7.25 9.60 1.93
N TRP A 156 5.95 9.28 1.77
CA TRP A 156 5.03 10.09 0.98
C TRP A 156 4.57 11.32 1.77
N ASP A 157 4.45 12.44 1.07
CA ASP A 157 3.73 13.62 1.51
C ASP A 157 2.65 13.94 0.49
N GLN A 158 1.88 15.00 0.72
CA GLN A 158 0.82 15.41 -0.21
C GLN A 158 1.33 15.60 -1.64
N THR A 159 2.47 16.26 -1.82
CA THR A 159 2.99 16.55 -3.15
C THR A 159 3.41 15.27 -3.84
N LYS A 160 4.16 14.40 -3.15
CA LYS A 160 4.58 13.13 -3.74
C LYS A 160 3.42 12.22 -4.09
N TRP A 161 2.37 12.21 -3.26
CA TRP A 161 1.18 11.42 -3.48
C TRP A 161 0.33 11.96 -4.64
N ASP A 162 -0.02 13.25 -4.63
CA ASP A 162 -0.91 13.84 -5.64
C ASP A 162 -0.25 13.98 -7.02
N GLU A 163 1.09 14.02 -7.08
CA GLU A 163 1.86 14.14 -8.33
C GLU A 163 2.54 12.83 -8.76
N ASP A 164 2.25 11.70 -8.11
CA ASP A 164 2.83 10.38 -8.41
C ASP A 164 4.36 10.35 -8.42
N TRP A 165 5.01 10.96 -7.42
CA TRP A 165 6.47 10.92 -7.30
C TRP A 165 6.93 9.62 -6.63
N ASP A 166 8.09 9.13 -7.08
CA ASP A 166 8.76 8.00 -6.45
C ASP A 166 9.17 8.32 -5.00
N VAL A 167 9.10 7.27 -4.18
CA VAL A 167 9.57 7.23 -2.80
C VAL A 167 10.51 6.03 -2.63
N GLU A 168 11.48 6.16 -1.73
CA GLU A 168 12.51 5.14 -1.51
C GLU A 168 11.94 3.78 -1.11
N CYS A 169 10.71 3.72 -0.59
CA CYS A 169 10.11 2.44 -0.25
C CYS A 169 9.91 1.56 -1.50
N TRP A 170 9.69 2.13 -2.69
CA TRP A 170 9.53 1.35 -3.94
C TRP A 170 10.76 0.55 -4.34
N ASP A 171 11.95 0.93 -3.86
CA ASP A 171 13.19 0.21 -4.13
C ASP A 171 13.44 -0.97 -3.18
N LYS A 172 12.57 -1.19 -2.18
CA LYS A 172 12.70 -2.22 -1.17
C LYS A 172 11.88 -3.47 -1.49
N ASP A 173 12.48 -4.63 -1.25
CA ASP A 173 11.74 -5.90 -1.21
C ASP A 173 10.90 -6.00 0.08
N TRP A 174 9.83 -6.80 0.06
CA TRP A 174 8.93 -6.93 1.22
C TRP A 174 9.68 -7.34 2.50
N GLU A 175 10.69 -8.19 2.38
CA GLU A 175 11.51 -8.69 3.49
C GLU A 175 12.38 -7.61 4.12
N GLU A 176 12.73 -6.56 3.40
CA GLU A 176 13.61 -5.47 3.86
C GLU A 176 12.89 -4.48 4.77
N PHE A 177 11.55 -4.47 4.75
CA PHE A 177 10.76 -3.66 5.67
C PHE A 177 10.79 -4.22 7.09
N SER A 178 10.95 -3.31 8.05
CA SER A 178 10.66 -3.57 9.46
C SER A 178 9.17 -3.88 9.67
N ASP A 179 8.85 -4.55 10.78
CA ASP A 179 7.46 -4.87 11.12
C ASP A 179 6.57 -3.62 11.20
N ASP A 180 7.14 -2.48 11.62
CA ASP A 180 6.44 -1.21 11.70
C ASP A 180 6.16 -0.57 10.32
N GLU A 181 7.07 -0.74 9.35
CA GLU A 181 6.87 -0.33 7.95
C GLU A 181 5.85 -1.24 7.25
N LYS A 182 5.98 -2.56 7.38
CA LYS A 182 4.98 -3.53 6.87
C LYS A 182 3.59 -3.22 7.39
N ARG A 183 3.50 -2.83 8.66
CA ARG A 183 2.23 -2.45 9.27
C ARG A 183 1.62 -1.18 8.69
N ALA A 184 2.44 -0.21 8.27
CA ALA A 184 1.96 0.95 7.52
C ALA A 184 1.49 0.55 6.11
N LEU A 185 2.22 -0.34 5.45
CA LEU A 185 1.83 -0.91 4.15
C LEU A 185 0.50 -1.69 4.22
N HIS A 186 0.26 -2.45 5.28
CA HIS A 186 -1.05 -3.08 5.53
C HIS A 186 -2.19 -2.07 5.71
N VAL A 187 -1.90 -0.86 6.21
CA VAL A 187 -2.90 0.22 6.29
C VAL A 187 -3.29 0.71 4.89
N LEU A 188 -2.34 0.78 3.96
CA LEU A 188 -2.59 1.10 2.55
C LEU A 188 -3.31 -0.04 1.81
N GLY A 189 -3.17 -1.28 2.29
CA GLY A 189 -3.74 -2.48 1.68
C GLY A 189 -2.72 -3.36 0.98
N TYR A 190 -1.43 -3.04 1.09
CA TYR A 190 -0.34 -3.89 0.64
C TYR A 190 -0.08 -5.04 1.62
N TYR A 191 0.32 -6.17 1.07
CA TYR A 191 0.85 -7.32 1.80
C TYR A 191 1.82 -8.08 0.90
N VAL A 192 2.47 -9.13 1.41
CA VAL A 192 3.58 -9.83 0.74
C VAL A 192 3.34 -10.23 -0.73
N HIS A 193 2.09 -10.48 -1.15
CA HIS A 193 1.79 -10.87 -2.54
C HIS A 193 1.33 -9.73 -3.44
N THR A 194 1.10 -8.53 -2.89
CA THR A 194 0.59 -7.37 -3.63
C THR A 194 1.53 -6.17 -3.59
N TRP A 195 2.67 -6.30 -2.90
CA TRP A 195 3.82 -5.40 -2.97
C TRP A 195 4.67 -5.74 -4.18
#